data_AF-A0A0C3NR04-F1
#
_entry.id   AF-A0A0C3NR04-F1
#
_cell.length_a   1.000
_cell.length_b   1.000
_cell.length_c   1.000
_cell.angle_alpha   90.00
_cell.angle_beta   90.00
_cell.angle_gamma   90.00
#
_symmetry.space_group_name_H-M   'P 1'
#
loop_
_entity.id
_entity.type
_entity.pdbx_description
1 polymer ?
#
loop_
_entity_poly.entity_id
_entity_poly.type
_entity_poly.pdbx_seq_one_letter_code
_entity_poly.pdbx_strand_id
1 'polypeptide(L)'
;QSINHNSHSISIPTLSMSSQPSLMALAEHGIGCVIVFECLFFHLQVKDGANASKDLQQDLTEVVRKYQKSGVQNAVITHIAAAFQQHGESVDDLSLMLVGIAQDNQMCKTYSLPQ
;
A
#
# COMPACT_ATOMS: atom_id res chain seq x y z
N GLN A 1 4.06 10.74 -6.79
CA GLN A 1 3.82 12.05 -6.13
C GLN A 1 4.82 12.20 -4.99
N SER A 2 5.28 13.42 -4.68
CA SER A 2 6.21 13.67 -3.56
C SER A 2 5.55 14.43 -2.42
N ILE A 3 5.80 14.03 -1.16
CA ILE A 3 5.35 14.73 0.04
C ILE A 3 6.53 15.53 0.59
N ASN A 4 6.33 16.84 0.79
CA ASN A 4 7.37 17.73 1.31
C ASN A 4 7.19 17.94 2.82
N HIS A 5 8.22 17.67 3.61
CA HIS A 5 8.26 18.01 5.04
C HIS A 5 9.63 18.59 5.40
N ASN A 6 9.69 19.85 5.85
CA ASN A 6 10.87 20.53 6.40
C ASN A 6 12.22 20.11 5.76
N SER A 7 12.37 20.39 4.46
CA SER A 7 13.57 20.16 3.63
C SER A 7 13.80 18.73 3.10
N HIS A 8 12.92 17.77 3.40
CA HIS A 8 13.03 16.39 2.91
C HIS A 8 11.78 16.05 2.07
N SER A 9 12.01 15.54 0.86
CA SER A 9 10.97 15.09 -0.06
C SER A 9 10.90 13.57 -0.02
N ILE A 10 9.73 13.03 0.30
CA ILE A 10 9.46 11.59 0.26
C ILE A 10 8.78 11.30 -1.07
N SER A 11 9.34 10.40 -1.85
CA SER A 11 8.78 9.96 -3.12
C SER A 11 8.01 8.66 -2.93
N ILE A 12 6.71 8.70 -3.20
CA ILE A 12 5.86 7.50 -3.20
C ILE A 12 5.88 6.90 -4.61
N PRO A 13 6.35 5.66 -4.77
CA PRO A 13 6.34 4.99 -6.06
C PRO A 13 4.90 4.66 -6.49
N THR A 14 4.67 4.61 -7.80
CA THR A 14 3.39 4.16 -8.36
C THR A 14 3.20 2.68 -8.03
N LEU A 15 2.06 2.36 -7.43
CA LEU A 15 1.70 0.98 -7.03
C LEU A 15 0.62 0.35 -7.92
N SER A 16 0.01 1.15 -8.79
CA SER A 16 -0.87 0.69 -9.85
C SER A 16 -0.06 0.05 -10.99
N MET A 17 -0.66 -0.95 -11.65
CA MET A 17 -0.13 -1.53 -12.88
C MET A 17 -0.96 -1.18 -14.12
N SER A 18 -2.12 -0.54 -13.93
CA SER A 18 -2.87 0.06 -15.01
C SER A 18 -2.01 1.07 -15.80
N SER A 19 -2.03 0.95 -17.12
CA SER A 19 -1.18 1.74 -18.03
C SER A 19 -1.75 3.13 -18.33
N GLN A 20 -3.02 3.37 -18.04
CA GLN A 20 -3.71 4.64 -18.26
C GLN A 20 -4.41 5.13 -17.00
N PRO A 21 -4.54 6.47 -16.82
CA PRO A 21 -5.32 7.04 -15.72
C PRO A 21 -6.79 6.59 -15.80
N SER A 22 -7.28 5.97 -14.73
CA SER A 22 -8.67 5.50 -14.59
C SER A 22 -9.04 5.39 -13.11
N LEU A 23 -10.33 5.21 -12.80
CA LEU A 23 -10.77 4.91 -11.43
C LEU A 23 -10.16 3.61 -10.91
N MET A 24 -9.96 2.62 -11.78
CA MET A 24 -9.26 1.38 -11.46
C MET A 24 -7.80 1.64 -11.09
N ALA A 25 -7.07 2.43 -11.90
CA ALA A 25 -5.68 2.80 -11.60
C ALA A 25 -5.57 3.56 -10.26
N LEU A 26 -6.54 4.43 -9.98
CA LEU A 26 -6.63 5.14 -8.71
C LEU A 26 -6.88 4.17 -7.54
N ALA A 27 -7.80 3.23 -7.70
CA ALA A 27 -8.12 2.21 -6.69
C ALA A 27 -6.91 1.29 -6.41
N GLU A 28 -6.24 0.80 -7.46
CA GLU A 28 -5.02 0.00 -7.35
C GLU A 28 -3.93 0.74 -6.57
N HIS A 29 -3.67 2.00 -6.94
CA HIS A 29 -2.65 2.79 -6.27
C HIS A 29 -3.05 3.11 -4.83
N GLY A 30 -4.30 3.51 -4.59
CA GLY A 30 -4.83 3.87 -3.28
C GLY A 30 -4.77 2.71 -2.29
N ILE A 31 -5.27 1.53 -2.68
CA ILE A 31 -5.23 0.34 -1.84
C ILE A 31 -3.80 -0.15 -1.63
N GLY A 32 -2.95 -0.10 -2.67
CA GLY A 32 -1.52 -0.37 -2.51
C GLY A 32 -0.87 0.55 -1.47
N CYS A 33 -1.18 1.84 -1.48
CA CYS A 33 -0.65 2.80 -0.50
C CYS A 33 -1.13 2.50 0.92
N VAL A 34 -2.41 2.15 1.11
CA VAL A 34 -2.94 1.75 2.43
C VAL A 34 -2.15 0.59 3.01
N ILE A 35 -1.94 -0.49 2.23
CA ILE A 35 -1.21 -1.68 2.68
C ILE A 35 0.27 -1.36 2.93
N VAL A 36 0.91 -0.59 2.05
CA VAL A 36 2.33 -0.19 2.21
C VAL A 36 2.51 0.68 3.46
N PHE A 37 1.64 1.65 3.70
CA PHE A 37 1.77 2.53 4.87
C PHE A 37 1.47 1.83 6.18
N GLU A 38 0.48 0.93 6.20
CA GLU A 38 0.26 0.05 7.35
C GLU A 38 1.53 -0.76 7.65
N CYS A 39 2.11 -1.42 6.64
CA CYS A 39 3.32 -2.21 6.80
C CYS A 39 4.52 -1.36 7.25
N LEU A 40 4.67 -0.16 6.70
CA LEU A 40 5.71 0.80 7.09
C LEU A 40 5.55 1.26 8.54
N PHE A 41 4.33 1.50 8.99
CA PHE A 41 4.05 1.89 10.37
C PHE A 41 4.55 0.83 11.37
N PHE A 42 4.24 -0.45 11.13
CA PHE A 42 4.74 -1.53 12.00
C PHE A 42 6.25 -1.76 11.85
N HIS A 43 6.78 -1.65 10.63
CA HIS A 43 8.22 -1.74 10.38
C HIS A 43 9.00 -0.71 11.22
N LEU A 44 8.52 0.53 11.26
CA LEU A 44 9.14 1.62 12.04
C LEU A 44 9.04 1.38 13.54
N GLN A 45 7.90 0.87 14.04
CA GLN A 45 7.74 0.54 15.47
C GLN A 45 8.72 -0.55 15.94
N VAL A 46 8.96 -1.58 15.12
CA VAL A 46 9.95 -2.63 15.45
C VAL A 46 11.39 -2.09 15.40
N LYS A 47 11.65 -1.12 14.53
CA LYS A 47 12.99 -0.53 14.36
C LYS A 47 13.39 0.38 15.52
N ASP A 48 12.45 0.84 16.35
CA ASP A 48 12.64 1.89 17.38
C ASP A 48 13.51 1.49 18.60
N GLY A 49 14.50 0.61 18.39
CA GLY A 49 15.60 0.36 19.33
C GLY A 49 16.80 1.26 19.05
N ALA A 50 16.87 2.42 19.72
CA ALA A 50 18.00 3.33 19.98
C ALA A 50 18.99 3.76 18.85
N ASN A 51 19.07 3.07 17.72
CA ASN A 51 20.06 3.25 16.64
C ASN A 51 19.43 3.21 15.23
N ALA A 52 18.11 3.31 15.12
CA ALA A 52 17.41 3.38 13.84
C ALA A 52 17.75 4.67 13.10
N SER A 53 18.65 4.57 12.11
CA SER A 53 18.83 5.60 11.08
C SER A 53 17.46 6.03 10.53
N LYS A 54 17.23 7.35 10.55
CA LYS A 54 15.97 8.06 10.24
C LYS A 54 15.65 8.16 8.74
N ASP A 55 16.15 7.25 7.91
CA ASP A 55 15.88 7.31 6.47
C ASP A 55 14.53 6.65 6.14
N LEU A 56 13.47 7.43 6.33
CA LEU A 56 12.10 7.05 5.99
C LEU A 56 11.92 6.68 4.52
N GLN A 57 12.72 7.26 3.61
CA GLN A 57 12.67 6.91 2.18
C GLN A 57 13.24 5.51 1.95
N GLN A 58 14.32 5.16 2.64
CA GLN A 58 14.89 3.81 2.58
C GLN A 58 13.90 2.78 3.13
N ASP A 59 13.27 3.05 4.28
CA ASP A 59 12.29 2.15 4.89
C ASP A 59 11.06 1.98 3.99
N LEU A 60 10.54 3.07 3.43
CA LEU A 60 9.45 3.04 2.44
C LEU A 60 9.84 2.19 1.22
N THR A 61 11.06 2.37 0.70
CA THR A 61 11.55 1.60 -0.46
C THR A 61 11.65 0.11 -0.14
N GLU A 62 12.07 -0.26 1.07
CA GLU A 62 12.10 -1.65 1.50
C GLU A 62 10.70 -2.25 1.59
N VAL A 63 9.76 -1.54 2.20
CA VAL A 63 8.38 -2.01 2.35
C VAL A 63 7.69 -2.16 0.99
N VAL A 64 7.87 -1.21 0.07
CA VAL A 64 7.35 -1.32 -1.30
C VAL A 64 7.93 -2.55 -2.01
N ARG A 65 9.24 -2.80 -1.86
CA ARG A 65 9.87 -3.99 -2.44
C ARG A 65 9.28 -5.28 -1.85
N LYS A 66 8.99 -5.32 -0.55
CA LYS A 66 8.31 -6.46 0.10
C LYS A 66 6.91 -6.65 -0.47
N TYR A 67 6.13 -5.58 -0.60
CA TYR A 67 4.80 -5.60 -1.20
C TYR A 67 4.81 -6.18 -2.62
N GLN A 68 5.70 -5.67 -3.48
CA GLN A 68 5.84 -6.15 -4.87
C GLN A 68 6.27 -7.62 -4.95
N LYS A 69 7.17 -8.07 -4.08
CA LYS A 69 7.68 -9.47 -4.09
C LYS A 69 6.76 -10.49 -3.41
N SER A 70 5.84 -10.03 -2.56
CA SER A 70 4.97 -10.91 -1.78
C SER A 70 3.83 -11.55 -2.56
N GLY A 71 3.58 -11.09 -3.80
CA GLY A 71 2.39 -11.47 -4.57
C GLY A 71 1.12 -10.72 -4.17
N VAL A 72 1.14 -9.98 -3.05
CA VAL A 72 0.01 -9.18 -2.56
C VAL A 72 -0.41 -8.13 -3.58
N GLN A 73 0.55 -7.44 -4.22
CA GLN A 73 0.22 -6.48 -5.27
C GLN A 73 -0.62 -7.11 -6.39
N ASN A 74 -0.23 -8.29 -6.85
CA ASN A 74 -0.95 -8.99 -7.92
C ASN A 74 -2.34 -9.45 -7.46
N ALA A 75 -2.47 -9.91 -6.21
CA ALA A 75 -3.76 -10.27 -5.62
C ALA A 75 -4.70 -9.07 -5.51
N VAL A 76 -4.21 -7.93 -5.01
CA VAL A 76 -4.96 -6.67 -4.93
C VAL A 76 -5.44 -6.24 -6.31
N ILE A 77 -4.56 -6.19 -7.31
CA ILE A 77 -4.93 -5.80 -8.68
C ILE A 77 -5.99 -6.73 -9.26
N THR A 78 -5.83 -8.05 -9.07
CA THR A 78 -6.79 -9.05 -9.55
C THR A 78 -8.17 -8.87 -8.91
N HIS A 79 -8.23 -8.67 -7.60
CA HIS A 79 -9.49 -8.47 -6.90
C HIS A 79 -10.16 -7.14 -7.26
N ILE A 80 -9.38 -6.08 -7.43
CA ILE A 80 -9.90 -4.79 -7.89
C ILE A 80 -10.49 -4.94 -9.29
N ALA A 81 -9.78 -5.58 -10.22
CA ALA A 81 -10.30 -5.82 -11.57
C ALA A 81 -11.62 -6.61 -11.54
N ALA A 82 -11.72 -7.63 -10.69
CA ALA A 82 -12.95 -8.40 -10.51
C ALA A 82 -14.10 -7.55 -9.94
N ALA A 83 -13.82 -6.68 -8.95
CA ALA A 83 -14.82 -5.79 -8.37
C ALA A 83 -15.37 -4.79 -9.40
N PHE A 84 -14.49 -4.18 -10.19
CA PHE A 84 -14.89 -3.28 -11.29
C PHE A 84 -15.64 -4.01 -12.40
N GLN A 85 -15.32 -5.28 -12.68
CA GLN A 85 -16.06 -6.08 -13.65
C GLN A 85 -17.48 -6.40 -13.15
N GLN A 86 -17.67 -6.66 -11.85
CA GLN A 86 -18.97 -7.00 -11.28
C GLN A 86 -19.87 -5.78 -11.04
N HIS A 87 -19.29 -4.66 -10.58
CA HIS A 87 -20.03 -3.50 -10.08
C HIS A 87 -19.88 -2.25 -10.96
N GLY A 88 -19.07 -2.33 -12.03
CA GLY A 88 -18.74 -1.17 -12.84
C GLY A 88 -17.95 -0.14 -12.03
N GLU A 89 -18.28 1.14 -12.21
CA GLU A 89 -17.64 2.26 -11.50
C GLU A 89 -18.52 2.82 -10.36
N SER A 90 -19.46 2.01 -9.84
CA SER A 90 -20.33 2.37 -8.71
C SER A 90 -19.49 2.60 -7.45
N VAL A 91 -19.35 3.86 -7.02
CA VAL A 91 -18.51 4.23 -5.87
C VAL A 91 -19.01 3.60 -4.57
N ASP A 92 -20.32 3.51 -4.37
CA ASP A 92 -20.91 2.96 -3.15
C ASP A 92 -20.60 1.48 -2.99
N ASP A 93 -20.75 0.71 -4.08
CA ASP A 93 -20.45 -0.73 -4.08
C ASP A 93 -18.93 -0.99 -4.00
N LEU A 94 -18.15 -0.23 -4.78
CA LEU A 94 -16.70 -0.39 -4.83
C LEU A 94 -16.05 -0.03 -3.49
N SER A 95 -16.52 1.00 -2.79
CA SER A 95 -15.91 1.44 -1.53
C SER A 95 -15.87 0.32 -0.50
N LEU A 96 -16.97 -0.41 -0.33
CA LEU A 96 -17.03 -1.55 0.60
C LEU A 96 -16.08 -2.67 0.18
N MET A 97 -16.06 -3.00 -1.12
CA MET A 97 -15.21 -4.06 -1.66
C MET A 97 -13.72 -3.73 -1.54
N LEU A 98 -13.34 -2.48 -1.82
CA LEU A 98 -11.96 -2.01 -1.73
C LEU A 98 -11.44 -2.05 -0.29
N VAL A 99 -12.29 -1.75 0.71
CA VAL A 99 -11.96 -1.91 2.13
C VAL A 99 -11.71 -3.39 2.46
N GLY A 100 -12.59 -4.30 2.00
CA GLY A 100 -12.40 -5.75 2.17
C GLY A 100 -11.10 -6.24 1.55
N ILE A 101 -10.81 -5.82 0.31
CA ILE A 101 -9.55 -6.15 -0.38
C ILE A 101 -8.34 -5.71 0.44
N ALA A 102 -8.34 -4.49 0.99
CA ALA A 102 -7.25 -4.01 1.84
C ALA A 102 -7.07 -4.88 3.10
N GLN A 103 -8.16 -5.22 3.78
CA GLN A 103 -8.16 -6.04 5.00
C GLN A 103 -7.63 -7.47 4.75
N ASP A 104 -8.05 -8.09 3.66
CA ASP A 104 -7.62 -9.44 3.30
C ASP A 104 -6.13 -9.49 2.94
N ASN A 105 -5.60 -8.39 2.39
CA ASN A 105 -4.25 -8.27 1.86
C ASN A 105 -3.27 -7.54 2.78
N GLN A 106 -3.64 -7.29 4.03
CA GLN A 106 -2.76 -6.67 5.03
C GLN A 106 -1.44 -7.44 5.18
N MET A 107 -0.33 -6.72 5.07
CA MET A 107 1.01 -7.30 5.24
C MET A 107 1.50 -7.21 6.69
N CYS A 108 0.82 -6.44 7.54
CA CYS A 108 1.18 -6.27 8.95
C CYS A 108 1.15 -7.58 9.75
N LYS A 109 0.39 -8.59 9.30
CA LYS A 109 0.30 -9.92 9.92
C LYS A 109 1.66 -10.63 10.04
N THR A 110 2.65 -10.19 9.27
CA THR A 110 4.02 -10.68 9.34
C THR A 110 4.84 -10.07 10.49
N TYR A 111 4.38 -8.96 11.07
CA TYR A 111 4.98 -8.32 12.24
C TYR A 111 4.22 -8.77 13.48
N SER A 112 4.86 -9.59 14.32
CA SER A 112 4.38 -9.82 15.68
C SER A 112 4.72 -8.57 16.50
N LEU A 113 3.71 -7.84 16.98
CA LEU A 113 3.94 -6.79 17.98
C LEU A 113 4.52 -7.45 19.25
N PRO A 114 5.52 -6.84 19.91
CA PRO A 114 5.88 -7.24 21.27
C PRO A 114 4.64 -7.11 22.16
N GLN A 115 4.29 -8.17 22.90
CA GLN A 115 3.26 -8.12 23.94
C GLN A 115 3.73 -7.30 25.14
#